data_AF-A0AA48LEA0-F1
#
_entry.id   AF-A0AA48LEA0-F1
#
_cell.length_a   1.000
_cell.length_b   1.000
_cell.length_c   1.000
_cell.angle_alpha   90.00
_cell.angle_beta   90.00
_cell.angle_gamma   90.00
#
_symmetry.space_group_name_H-M   'P 1'
#
loop_
_entity.id
_entity.type
_entity.pdbx_description
1 polymer ?
#
loop_
_entity_poly.entity_id
_entity_poly.type
_entity_poly.pdbx_seq_one_letter_code
_entity_poly.pdbx_strand_id
1 'polypeptide(L)'
;MISKKKLSVLLILILLSVTVWAGKSTESIEAARFHQHQELKQADALPKVILHLSTPMSFEYGAPLETFDVKIEIQKDPTQSVHEKTWMSNGKIRYRGNSSLYYDKKQYQIHLINEAGEEEKRSVLGMSADEEWVLNGSMIDQSFIRNYLGFNIAGEIMDYAPNVRFCEVELHIDGEVIPQGLYLFVENVKRGEDRVDIKKYDPALPSSAYVIRRDRYHPDENIISTYADEIGASREFIGVKYPGPSTINKETLDFIQEDVSKIEQVLYASDQKIFETYPDYIDVDSFVDYFIINEFLANYDAGIYSTYAYKDLGGKLSMGPVWDFDQELGNDPVHEFRVDQFVLPSYPWFNALVKDREFIDRVVERYHELRQGVLSETYLLSYIDDTIVFLGDSIERDRDIWIADETLEKMKDYGTEIEKMKSLIHEKGDWMDLHIDDLYQYTRPPVVSNAPRNLAAILFVLSFILAVLLARRE
;
A
#
# COMPACT_ATOMS: atom_id res chain seq x y z
N MET A 1 -31.49 -44.16 24.22
CA MET A 1 -30.41 -43.78 25.17
C MET A 1 -29.06 -44.06 24.53
N ILE A 2 -28.42 -43.03 23.97
CA ILE A 2 -27.03 -43.15 23.51
C ILE A 2 -26.17 -43.20 24.78
N SER A 3 -25.38 -44.26 24.97
CA SER A 3 -24.60 -44.43 26.20
C SER A 3 -23.59 -43.30 26.35
N LYS A 4 -23.33 -42.84 27.58
CA LYS A 4 -22.41 -41.73 27.86
C LYS A 4 -21.04 -41.90 27.18
N LYS A 5 -20.56 -43.14 27.02
CA LYS A 5 -19.31 -43.44 26.28
C LYS A 5 -19.36 -43.10 24.79
N LYS A 6 -20.50 -43.30 24.12
CA LYS A 6 -20.66 -42.93 22.70
C LYS A 6 -20.75 -41.41 22.49
N LEU A 7 -21.33 -40.69 23.46
CA LEU A 7 -21.40 -39.23 23.42
C LEU A 7 -20.01 -38.60 23.61
N SER A 8 -19.18 -39.15 24.50
CA SER A 8 -17.80 -38.69 24.72
C SER A 8 -16.89 -38.91 23.50
N VAL A 9 -17.00 -40.05 22.82
CA VAL A 9 -16.23 -40.33 21.60
C VAL A 9 -16.64 -39.41 20.45
N LEU A 10 -17.93 -39.11 20.32
CA LEU A 10 -18.42 -38.18 19.31
C LEU A 10 -17.95 -36.73 19.59
N LEU A 11 -17.96 -36.29 20.85
CA LEU A 11 -17.45 -34.97 21.23
C LEU A 11 -15.94 -34.85 20.96
N ILE A 12 -15.16 -35.90 21.25
CA ILE A 12 -13.72 -35.92 21.01
C ILE A 12 -13.42 -35.90 19.50
N LEU A 13 -14.20 -36.63 18.68
CA LEU A 13 -14.05 -36.59 17.22
C LEU A 13 -14.44 -35.23 16.63
N ILE A 14 -15.47 -34.57 17.16
CA ILE A 14 -15.85 -33.22 16.75
C ILE A 14 -14.76 -32.22 17.16
N LEU A 15 -14.27 -32.28 18.40
CA LEU A 15 -13.17 -31.42 18.88
C LEU A 15 -11.89 -31.63 18.07
N LEU A 16 -11.50 -32.89 17.78
CA LEU A 16 -10.36 -33.21 16.92
C LEU A 16 -10.55 -32.69 15.49
N SER A 17 -11.77 -32.80 14.93
CA SER A 17 -12.06 -32.28 13.59
C SER A 17 -12.02 -30.75 13.54
N VAL A 18 -12.48 -30.07 14.59
CA VAL A 18 -12.41 -28.61 14.70
C VAL A 18 -10.97 -28.14 14.90
N THR A 19 -10.16 -28.84 15.71
CA THR A 19 -8.73 -28.50 15.87
C THR A 19 -7.88 -28.82 14.64
N VAL A 20 -8.20 -29.88 13.88
CA VAL A 20 -7.50 -30.19 12.61
C VAL A 20 -7.93 -29.26 11.49
N TRP A 21 -9.19 -28.82 11.47
CA TRP A 21 -9.67 -27.83 10.50
C TRP A 21 -9.15 -26.43 10.84
N ALA A 22 -9.18 -26.02 12.11
CA ALA A 22 -8.58 -24.78 12.58
C ALA A 22 -7.05 -24.77 12.37
N GLY A 23 -6.37 -25.87 12.68
CA GLY A 23 -4.92 -26.02 12.49
C GLY A 23 -4.49 -26.03 11.03
N LYS A 24 -5.26 -26.65 10.13
CA LYS A 24 -5.00 -26.58 8.67
C LYS A 24 -5.33 -25.22 8.08
N SER A 25 -6.38 -24.54 8.57
CA SER A 25 -6.70 -23.19 8.11
C SER A 25 -5.68 -22.18 8.61
N THR A 26 -5.20 -22.29 9.86
CA THR A 26 -4.13 -21.41 10.36
C THR A 26 -2.79 -21.75 9.75
N GLU A 27 -2.42 -23.03 9.52
CA GLU A 27 -1.18 -23.36 8.80
C GLU A 27 -1.22 -22.93 7.32
N SER A 28 -2.37 -22.98 6.64
CA SER A 28 -2.47 -22.49 5.25
C SER A 28 -2.58 -20.96 5.15
N ILE A 29 -3.02 -20.28 6.21
CA ILE A 29 -3.10 -18.81 6.29
C ILE A 29 -1.77 -18.22 6.81
N GLU A 30 -1.09 -18.89 7.75
CA GLU A 30 0.26 -18.52 8.20
C GLU A 30 1.32 -18.87 7.17
N ALA A 31 1.20 -19.97 6.41
CA ALA A 31 2.10 -20.25 5.29
C ALA A 31 1.84 -19.38 4.05
N ALA A 32 0.70 -18.68 4.00
CA ALA A 32 0.35 -17.71 2.96
C ALA A 32 0.50 -16.26 3.42
N ARG A 33 0.98 -16.00 4.65
CA ARG A 33 1.67 -14.75 4.94
C ARG A 33 2.90 -14.76 4.06
N PHE A 34 2.78 -14.10 2.92
CA PHE A 34 3.88 -13.92 1.98
C PHE A 34 5.05 -13.35 2.78
N HIS A 35 6.04 -14.17 3.11
CA HIS A 35 7.38 -13.68 3.34
C HIS A 35 7.85 -13.15 1.99
N GLN A 36 7.47 -11.89 1.76
CA GLN A 36 7.79 -11.10 0.59
C GLN A 36 9.32 -10.93 0.53
N HIS A 37 9.95 -10.93 1.71
CA HIS A 37 11.34 -11.28 1.96
C HIS A 37 11.54 -12.80 2.00
N GLN A 38 11.59 -13.47 0.85
CA GLN A 38 12.31 -14.75 0.78
C GLN A 38 13.74 -14.49 1.25
N GLU A 39 14.36 -15.43 1.99
CA GLU A 39 15.77 -15.33 2.41
C GLU A 39 16.62 -14.78 1.26
N LEU A 40 16.94 -13.49 1.29
CA LEU A 40 17.72 -12.82 0.27
C LEU A 40 19.14 -13.35 0.40
N LYS A 41 19.40 -14.51 -0.19
CA LYS A 41 20.74 -15.06 -0.33
C LYS A 41 21.41 -14.27 -1.44
N GLN A 42 22.65 -13.85 -1.18
CA GLN A 42 23.47 -13.15 -2.16
C GLN A 42 23.31 -13.78 -3.53
N ALA A 43 22.85 -12.99 -4.49
CA ALA A 43 22.61 -13.45 -5.84
C ALA A 43 23.90 -13.36 -6.65
N ASP A 44 24.32 -14.45 -7.30
CA ASP A 44 25.40 -14.40 -8.29
C ASP A 44 25.00 -13.51 -9.49
N ALA A 45 23.71 -13.45 -9.81
CA ALA A 45 23.10 -12.47 -10.72
C ALA A 45 21.58 -12.39 -10.50
N LEU A 46 20.99 -11.21 -10.74
CA LEU A 46 19.54 -11.02 -10.75
C LEU A 46 18.90 -11.65 -11.99
N PRO A 47 17.61 -12.02 -11.95
CA PRO A 47 16.87 -12.40 -13.15
C PRO A 47 16.86 -11.26 -14.18
N LYS A 48 16.88 -11.62 -15.47
CA LYS A 48 16.81 -10.64 -16.56
C LYS A 48 15.45 -10.63 -17.23
N VAL A 49 14.96 -9.44 -17.52
CA VAL A 49 13.78 -9.19 -18.36
C VAL A 49 14.24 -8.58 -19.67
N ILE A 50 14.12 -9.33 -20.74
CA ILE A 50 14.53 -8.90 -22.07
C ILE A 50 13.29 -8.53 -22.88
N LEU A 51 13.27 -7.29 -23.37
CA LEU A 51 12.19 -6.72 -24.16
C LEU A 51 12.64 -6.66 -25.63
N HIS A 52 12.16 -7.61 -26.42
CA HIS A 52 12.44 -7.70 -27.85
C HIS A 52 11.44 -6.83 -28.62
N LEU A 53 11.93 -5.75 -29.22
CA LEU A 53 11.17 -4.73 -29.93
C LEU A 53 11.58 -4.70 -31.40
N SER A 54 10.61 -4.55 -32.30
CA SER A 54 10.92 -4.42 -33.74
C SER A 54 11.36 -3.01 -34.14
N THR A 55 11.07 -2.01 -33.31
CA THR A 55 11.46 -0.62 -33.51
C THR A 55 11.65 0.07 -32.16
N PRO A 56 12.48 1.11 -32.05
CA PRO A 56 12.56 1.93 -30.85
C PRO A 56 11.19 2.50 -30.47
N MET A 57 10.88 2.52 -29.17
CA MET A 57 9.67 3.16 -28.66
C MET A 57 9.85 4.68 -28.64
N SER A 58 8.98 5.42 -29.33
CA SER A 58 8.96 6.88 -29.31
C SER A 58 8.19 7.43 -28.11
N PHE A 59 8.66 8.56 -27.59
CA PHE A 59 7.93 9.39 -26.62
C PHE A 59 7.97 10.84 -27.08
N GLU A 60 6.80 11.47 -27.17
CA GLU A 60 6.66 12.89 -27.45
C GLU A 60 5.93 13.58 -26.29
N TYR A 61 6.44 14.73 -25.86
CA TYR A 61 5.89 15.47 -24.74
C TYR A 61 4.44 15.88 -25.00
N GLY A 62 3.52 15.46 -24.12
CA GLY A 62 2.11 15.80 -24.20
C GLY A 62 1.31 15.02 -25.25
N ALA A 63 1.94 14.08 -25.97
CA ALA A 63 1.24 13.15 -26.84
C ALA A 63 0.63 11.99 -26.01
N PRO A 64 -0.48 11.38 -26.47
CA PRO A 64 -0.99 10.15 -25.88
C PRO A 64 0.08 9.07 -25.85
N LEU A 65 0.10 8.27 -24.78
CA LEU A 65 1.05 7.17 -24.64
C LEU A 65 0.69 6.05 -25.62
N GLU A 66 1.63 5.76 -26.53
CA GLU A 66 1.49 4.68 -27.49
C GLU A 66 1.76 3.31 -26.87
N THR A 67 1.13 2.29 -27.44
CA THR A 67 1.32 0.88 -27.06
C THR A 67 1.97 0.14 -28.21
N PHE A 68 3.05 -0.59 -27.93
CA PHE A 68 3.88 -1.28 -28.90
C PHE A 68 3.77 -2.80 -28.71
N ASP A 69 3.97 -3.54 -29.80
CA ASP A 69 4.19 -4.98 -29.73
C ASP A 69 5.59 -5.28 -29.19
N VAL A 70 5.68 -6.26 -28.30
CA VAL A 70 6.95 -6.72 -27.71
C VAL A 70 6.92 -8.23 -27.54
N LYS A 71 8.09 -8.88 -27.61
CA LYS A 71 8.25 -10.20 -26.98
C LYS A 71 9.02 -10.04 -25.69
N ILE A 72 8.46 -10.56 -24.60
CA ILE A 72 9.03 -10.46 -23.26
C ILE A 72 9.64 -11.80 -22.95
N GLU A 73 10.95 -11.83 -22.71
CA GLU A 73 11.69 -12.99 -22.25
C GLU A 73 12.11 -12.78 -20.80
N ILE A 74 11.76 -13.71 -19.93
CA ILE A 74 12.22 -13.74 -18.54
C ILE A 74 13.29 -14.82 -18.46
N GLN A 75 14.54 -14.41 -18.23
CA GLN A 75 15.63 -15.33 -17.99
C GLN A 75 15.61 -15.78 -16.54
N LYS A 76 15.88 -17.09 -16.35
CA LYS A 76 15.88 -17.73 -15.05
C LYS A 76 16.74 -16.97 -14.04
N ASP A 77 16.18 -16.78 -12.85
CA ASP A 77 16.91 -16.41 -11.64
C ASP A 77 17.92 -17.53 -11.27
N PRO A 78 19.24 -17.29 -11.33
CA PRO A 78 20.23 -18.29 -10.97
C PRO A 78 20.22 -18.67 -9.48
N THR A 79 19.58 -17.88 -8.62
CA THR A 79 19.52 -18.09 -7.16
C THR A 79 18.38 -19.02 -6.72
N GLN A 80 17.36 -19.22 -7.56
CA GLN A 80 16.21 -20.06 -7.20
C GLN A 80 16.41 -21.54 -7.53
N SER A 81 16.03 -22.39 -6.58
CA SER A 81 15.93 -23.84 -6.75
C SER A 81 14.73 -24.22 -7.65
N VAL A 82 15.08 -24.66 -8.86
CA VAL A 82 14.42 -25.69 -9.70
C VAL A 82 13.12 -25.34 -10.47
N HIS A 83 12.34 -24.30 -10.16
CA HIS A 83 10.99 -24.19 -10.79
C HIS A 83 10.78 -23.21 -11.96
N GLU A 84 11.52 -22.10 -12.08
CA GLU A 84 11.33 -21.19 -13.22
C GLU A 84 12.36 -21.46 -14.32
N LYS A 85 11.87 -21.81 -15.52
CA LYS A 85 12.69 -21.93 -16.74
C LYS A 85 12.59 -20.63 -17.51
N THR A 86 13.64 -20.26 -18.25
CA THR A 86 13.54 -19.18 -19.23
C THR A 86 12.32 -19.39 -20.11
N TRP A 87 11.48 -18.36 -20.20
CA TRP A 87 10.28 -18.38 -21.03
C TRP A 87 10.13 -17.07 -21.78
N MET A 88 9.36 -17.11 -22.87
CA MET A 88 9.07 -15.96 -23.70
C MET A 88 7.57 -15.90 -23.96
N SER A 89 7.01 -14.69 -23.98
CA SER A 89 5.61 -14.40 -24.27
C SER A 89 5.52 -13.28 -25.29
N ASN A 90 4.47 -13.28 -26.12
CA ASN A 90 4.11 -12.05 -26.81
C ASN A 90 3.50 -11.09 -25.78
N GLY A 91 3.53 -9.80 -26.08
CA GLY A 91 2.95 -8.80 -25.22
C GLY A 91 2.77 -7.45 -25.88
N LYS A 92 2.15 -6.57 -25.11
CA LYS A 92 2.06 -5.14 -25.36
C LYS A 92 2.89 -4.42 -24.31
N ILE A 93 3.55 -3.35 -24.72
CA ILE A 93 4.32 -2.48 -23.83
C ILE A 93 4.00 -1.03 -24.07
N ARG A 94 3.98 -0.25 -23.01
CA ARG A 94 3.88 1.21 -23.07
C ARG A 94 4.74 1.83 -21.99
N TYR A 95 5.18 3.07 -22.23
CA TYR A 95 5.72 3.88 -21.15
C TYR A 95 4.63 4.14 -20.10
N ARG A 96 5.03 4.34 -18.85
CA ARG A 96 4.12 4.68 -17.75
C ARG A 96 4.73 5.72 -16.81
N GLY A 97 3.86 6.25 -15.95
CA GLY A 97 4.20 7.28 -14.98
C GLY A 97 3.67 8.65 -15.39
N ASN A 98 3.98 9.65 -14.59
CA ASN A 98 3.60 11.03 -14.86
C ASN A 98 4.86 11.90 -15.01
N SER A 99 5.54 12.22 -13.91
CA SER A 99 6.85 12.89 -13.94
C SER A 99 7.95 11.99 -14.50
N SER A 100 7.88 10.68 -14.23
CA SER A 100 8.91 9.74 -14.68
C SER A 100 8.95 9.49 -16.17
N LEU A 101 7.92 9.91 -16.92
CA LEU A 101 7.96 9.96 -18.39
C LEU A 101 9.06 10.89 -18.91
N TYR A 102 9.52 11.84 -18.10
CA TYR A 102 10.56 12.81 -18.46
C TYR A 102 11.98 12.36 -18.10
N TYR A 103 12.15 11.20 -17.44
CA TYR A 103 13.47 10.66 -17.10
C TYR A 103 14.06 9.88 -18.26
N ASP A 104 15.39 9.84 -18.39
CA ASP A 104 16.05 9.07 -19.46
C ASP A 104 15.80 7.57 -19.28
N LYS A 105 15.90 7.09 -18.03
CA LYS A 105 15.50 5.74 -17.65
C LYS A 105 13.98 5.65 -17.57
N LYS A 106 13.36 5.02 -18.57
CA LYS A 106 11.91 4.90 -18.68
C LYS A 106 11.35 3.79 -17.80
N GLN A 107 10.12 3.98 -17.34
CA GLN A 107 9.31 2.92 -16.73
C GLN A 107 8.35 2.31 -17.75
N TYR A 108 8.06 1.02 -17.60
CA TYR A 108 7.21 0.30 -18.54
C TYR A 108 6.03 -0.37 -17.84
N GLN A 109 4.88 -0.35 -18.50
CA GLN A 109 3.80 -1.29 -18.23
C GLN A 109 3.81 -2.33 -19.34
N ILE A 110 3.82 -3.60 -18.95
CA ILE A 110 3.79 -4.73 -19.87
C ILE A 110 2.50 -5.52 -19.68
N HIS A 111 1.95 -6.01 -20.79
CA HIS A 111 0.76 -6.85 -20.82
C HIS A 111 1.02 -8.08 -21.70
N LEU A 112 0.86 -9.28 -21.16
CA LEU A 112 1.16 -10.55 -21.80
C LEU A 112 -0.04 -11.04 -22.61
N ILE A 113 0.23 -11.47 -23.86
CA ILE A 113 -0.80 -12.00 -24.76
C ILE A 113 -0.35 -13.31 -25.40
N ASN A 114 -1.29 -14.21 -25.64
CA ASN A 114 -1.06 -15.46 -26.35
C ASN A 114 -0.96 -15.24 -27.88
N GLU A 115 -0.75 -16.32 -28.65
CA GLU A 115 -0.67 -16.23 -30.13
C GLU A 115 -1.96 -15.74 -30.80
N ALA A 116 -3.12 -15.87 -30.13
CA ALA A 116 -4.40 -15.35 -30.60
C ALA A 116 -4.63 -13.88 -30.23
N GLY A 117 -3.71 -13.25 -29.49
CA GLY A 117 -3.82 -11.87 -29.01
C GLY A 117 -4.72 -11.71 -27.78
N GLU A 118 -5.04 -12.81 -27.08
CA GLU A 118 -5.83 -12.80 -25.84
C GLU A 118 -4.91 -12.72 -24.62
N GLU A 119 -5.43 -12.24 -23.49
CA GLU A 119 -4.70 -12.11 -22.22
C GLU A 119 -4.07 -13.44 -21.79
N GLU A 120 -2.77 -13.40 -21.47
CA GLU A 120 -2.02 -14.57 -21.03
C GLU A 120 -1.49 -14.39 -19.60
N LYS A 121 -2.13 -15.06 -18.63
CA LYS A 121 -1.68 -15.01 -17.24
C LYS A 121 -0.48 -15.92 -17.03
N ARG A 122 0.63 -15.36 -16.52
CA ARG A 122 1.83 -16.12 -16.16
C ARG A 122 2.31 -15.73 -14.77
N SER A 123 2.79 -16.71 -14.02
CA SER A 123 3.61 -16.46 -12.84
C SER A 123 4.97 -15.96 -13.33
N VAL A 124 5.46 -14.89 -12.72
CA VAL A 124 6.70 -14.22 -13.12
C VAL A 124 7.55 -14.01 -11.88
N LEU A 125 8.79 -14.51 -11.87
CA LEU A 125 9.74 -14.35 -10.77
C LEU A 125 9.20 -14.87 -9.41
N GLY A 126 8.39 -15.93 -9.48
CA GLY A 126 7.72 -16.54 -8.32
C GLY A 126 6.54 -15.74 -7.76
N MET A 127 6.07 -14.68 -8.43
CA MET A 127 4.84 -13.96 -8.06
C MET A 127 3.60 -14.63 -8.68
N SER A 128 2.42 -14.37 -8.09
CA SER A 128 1.15 -14.95 -8.53
C SER A 128 0.83 -14.63 -9.99
N ALA A 129 0.17 -15.56 -10.67
CA ALA A 129 0.03 -15.47 -12.12
C ALA A 129 -0.86 -14.30 -12.56
N ASP A 130 -0.35 -13.51 -13.51
CA ASP A 130 -1.05 -12.36 -14.04
C ASP A 130 -0.60 -12.01 -15.47
N GLU A 131 -1.46 -11.33 -16.20
CA GLU A 131 -1.24 -10.81 -17.55
C GLU A 131 -0.58 -9.42 -17.57
N GLU A 132 -0.61 -8.65 -16.48
CA GLU A 132 -0.15 -7.26 -16.48
C GLU A 132 0.82 -6.95 -15.34
N TRP A 133 1.93 -6.30 -15.69
CA TRP A 133 3.03 -6.03 -14.78
C TRP A 133 3.67 -4.67 -15.03
N VAL A 134 4.40 -4.17 -14.03
CA VAL A 134 5.13 -2.90 -14.08
C VAL A 134 6.62 -3.17 -13.96
N LEU A 135 7.41 -2.61 -14.87
CA LEU A 135 8.85 -2.45 -14.72
C LEU A 135 9.12 -1.04 -14.21
N ASN A 136 9.33 -0.91 -12.91
CA ASN A 136 9.65 0.35 -12.25
C ASN A 136 11.17 0.54 -12.17
N GLY A 137 11.70 1.46 -12.98
CA GLY A 137 13.09 1.91 -12.95
C GLY A 137 13.19 3.34 -12.42
N SER A 138 12.67 3.61 -11.22
CA SER A 138 12.68 4.98 -10.66
C SER A 138 14.10 5.55 -10.64
N MET A 139 14.35 6.53 -11.51
CA MET A 139 15.65 7.18 -11.68
C MET A 139 15.97 8.16 -10.54
N ILE A 140 14.95 8.62 -9.83
CA ILE A 140 15.12 9.57 -8.72
C ILE A 140 15.49 8.88 -7.41
N ASP A 141 15.18 7.60 -7.24
CA ASP A 141 15.59 6.84 -6.07
C ASP A 141 16.99 6.26 -6.26
N GLN A 142 17.98 7.03 -5.83
CA GLN A 142 19.39 6.64 -5.89
C GLN A 142 19.76 5.50 -4.92
N SER A 143 18.86 5.13 -3.99
CA SER A 143 19.07 3.95 -3.14
C SER A 143 18.71 2.64 -3.84
N PHE A 144 17.82 2.70 -4.86
CA PHE A 144 17.10 1.57 -5.47
C PHE A 144 16.20 0.76 -4.53
N ILE A 145 16.10 1.13 -3.25
CA ILE A 145 15.55 0.29 -2.19
C ILE A 145 14.22 0.83 -1.67
N ARG A 146 13.87 2.12 -1.83
CA ARG A 146 12.69 2.69 -1.15
C ARG A 146 11.38 2.04 -1.55
N ASN A 147 11.14 1.89 -2.86
CA ASN A 147 9.99 1.14 -3.37
C ASN A 147 9.97 -0.29 -2.85
N TYR A 148 11.12 -0.97 -2.89
CA TYR A 148 11.22 -2.33 -2.39
C TYR A 148 10.90 -2.42 -0.89
N LEU A 149 11.53 -1.60 -0.05
CA LEU A 149 11.28 -1.56 1.39
C LEU A 149 9.80 -1.24 1.67
N GLY A 150 9.26 -0.20 1.05
CA GLY A 150 7.88 0.24 1.21
C GLY A 150 6.84 -0.84 0.95
N PHE A 151 6.91 -1.47 -0.21
CA PHE A 151 5.99 -2.55 -0.56
C PHE A 151 6.13 -3.76 0.36
N ASN A 152 7.36 -4.15 0.72
CA ASN A 152 7.59 -5.32 1.56
C ASN A 152 7.17 -5.10 3.02
N ILE A 153 7.45 -3.93 3.59
CA ILE A 153 6.98 -3.59 4.95
C ILE A 153 5.46 -3.48 4.98
N ALA A 154 4.84 -2.89 3.96
CA ALA A 154 3.39 -2.85 3.87
C ALA A 154 2.77 -4.25 3.74
N GLY A 155 3.40 -5.19 3.03
CA GLY A 155 2.93 -6.58 2.91
C GLY A 155 3.04 -7.40 4.21
N GLU A 156 3.90 -7.00 5.14
CA GLU A 156 3.96 -7.59 6.49
C GLU A 156 2.88 -7.02 7.45
N ILE A 157 2.28 -5.87 7.10
CA ILE A 157 1.36 -5.12 7.97
C ILE A 157 -0.10 -5.24 7.47
N MET A 158 -0.32 -4.99 6.18
CA MET A 158 -1.64 -4.94 5.55
C MET A 158 -2.03 -6.28 4.94
N ASP A 159 -3.34 -6.48 4.71
CA ASP A 159 -3.86 -7.67 4.03
C ASP A 159 -3.29 -7.88 2.62
N TYR A 160 -3.00 -6.79 1.90
CA TYR A 160 -2.37 -6.83 0.59
C TYR A 160 -1.52 -5.59 0.34
N ALA A 161 -0.30 -5.82 -0.16
CA ALA A 161 0.53 -4.84 -0.84
C ALA A 161 1.10 -5.48 -2.12
N PRO A 162 1.31 -4.70 -3.20
CA PRO A 162 1.89 -5.21 -4.44
C PRO A 162 3.16 -6.00 -4.20
N ASN A 163 3.22 -7.23 -4.72
CA ASN A 163 4.43 -8.03 -4.69
C ASN A 163 5.47 -7.50 -5.67
N VAL A 164 6.74 -7.58 -5.28
CA VAL A 164 7.84 -6.99 -6.03
C VAL A 164 9.08 -7.88 -6.10
N ARG A 165 9.79 -7.86 -7.23
CA ARG A 165 11.05 -8.59 -7.43
C ARG A 165 12.06 -7.72 -8.16
N PHE A 166 13.31 -7.71 -7.70
CA PHE A 166 14.39 -7.07 -8.46
C PHE A 166 14.70 -7.86 -9.73
N CYS A 167 15.02 -7.15 -10.80
CA CYS A 167 15.47 -7.71 -12.07
C CYS A 167 16.37 -6.73 -12.82
N GLU A 168 17.13 -7.21 -13.79
CA GLU A 168 17.81 -6.36 -14.77
C GLU A 168 17.03 -6.34 -16.08
N VAL A 169 16.93 -5.17 -16.73
CA VAL A 169 16.20 -5.01 -18.00
C VAL A 169 17.17 -4.77 -19.15
N GLU A 170 16.90 -5.39 -20.29
CA GLU A 170 17.56 -5.14 -21.57
C GLU A 170 16.52 -4.91 -22.67
N LEU A 171 16.76 -3.94 -23.56
CA LEU A 171 16.00 -3.79 -24.81
C LEU A 171 16.78 -4.43 -25.94
N HIS A 172 16.13 -5.29 -26.71
CA HIS A 172 16.71 -5.88 -27.93
C HIS A 172 15.97 -5.28 -29.13
N ILE A 173 16.65 -4.42 -29.88
CA ILE A 173 16.06 -3.69 -31.02
C ILE A 173 16.95 -3.90 -32.25
N ASP A 174 16.39 -4.47 -33.33
CA ASP A 174 17.10 -4.71 -34.59
C ASP A 174 18.46 -5.44 -34.45
N GLY A 175 18.60 -6.30 -33.44
CA GLY A 175 19.82 -7.06 -33.14
C GLY A 175 20.84 -6.31 -32.26
N GLU A 176 20.56 -5.07 -31.87
CA GLU A 176 21.30 -4.34 -30.84
C GLU A 176 20.74 -4.63 -29.45
N VAL A 177 21.64 -4.80 -28.48
CA VAL A 177 21.31 -5.00 -27.07
C VAL A 177 21.59 -3.70 -26.32
N ILE A 178 20.54 -3.10 -25.77
CA ILE A 178 20.61 -1.85 -25.02
C ILE A 178 20.31 -2.16 -23.55
N PRO A 179 21.32 -2.16 -22.66
CA PRO A 179 21.07 -2.40 -21.24
C PRO A 179 20.27 -1.22 -20.65
N GLN A 180 19.28 -1.53 -19.82
CA GLN A 180 18.51 -0.53 -19.06
C GLN A 180 18.82 -0.60 -17.56
N GLY A 181 19.53 -1.64 -17.10
CA GLY A 181 20.00 -1.77 -15.73
C GLY A 181 18.95 -2.32 -14.76
N LEU A 182 19.03 -1.91 -13.49
CA LEU A 182 18.24 -2.42 -12.37
C LEU A 182 16.81 -1.88 -12.37
N TYR A 183 15.84 -2.78 -12.25
CA TYR A 183 14.42 -2.45 -12.15
C TYR A 183 13.77 -3.25 -11.01
N LEU A 184 12.66 -2.71 -10.51
CA LEU A 184 11.71 -3.45 -9.71
C LEU A 184 10.56 -3.92 -10.61
N PHE A 185 10.37 -5.24 -10.68
CA PHE A 185 9.22 -5.88 -11.30
C PHE A 185 8.06 -5.88 -10.29
N VAL A 186 7.01 -5.13 -10.58
CA VAL A 186 5.96 -4.77 -9.63
C VAL A 186 4.61 -5.26 -10.13
N GLU A 187 3.85 -5.85 -9.21
CA GLU A 187 2.44 -6.12 -9.35
C GLU A 187 1.61 -4.85 -9.56
N ASN A 188 0.73 -4.82 -10.56
CA ASN A 188 -0.19 -3.68 -10.69
C ASN A 188 -1.33 -3.76 -9.66
N VAL A 189 -1.80 -2.60 -9.17
CA VAL A 189 -2.96 -2.55 -8.27
C VAL A 189 -4.23 -2.79 -9.07
N LYS A 190 -4.75 -4.01 -8.98
CA LYS A 190 -6.01 -4.40 -9.62
C LYS A 190 -6.72 -5.50 -8.85
N ARG A 191 -7.98 -5.73 -9.22
CA ARG A 191 -8.80 -6.82 -8.69
C ARG A 191 -8.21 -8.18 -9.06
N GLY A 192 -8.04 -9.07 -8.08
CA GLY A 192 -7.52 -10.43 -8.27
C GLY A 192 -7.54 -11.22 -6.97
N GLU A 193 -7.61 -12.55 -7.04
CA GLU A 193 -7.68 -13.41 -5.83
C GLU A 193 -6.39 -13.33 -5.00
N ASP A 194 -5.24 -13.20 -5.66
CA ASP A 194 -3.94 -12.96 -5.01
C ASP A 194 -3.54 -11.47 -5.04
N ARG A 195 -4.52 -10.57 -5.19
CA ARG A 195 -4.32 -9.11 -5.26
C ARG A 195 -5.35 -8.41 -4.37
N VAL A 196 -6.04 -7.38 -4.89
CA VAL A 196 -7.25 -6.85 -4.25
C VAL A 196 -8.37 -7.87 -4.43
N ASP A 197 -8.53 -8.77 -3.45
CA ASP A 197 -9.52 -9.85 -3.50
C ASP A 197 -10.93 -9.35 -3.15
N ILE A 198 -11.58 -8.81 -4.18
CA ILE A 198 -12.99 -8.39 -4.14
C ILE A 198 -13.79 -9.12 -5.21
N LYS A 199 -15.13 -9.14 -5.04
CA LYS A 199 -16.05 -9.81 -5.95
C LYS A 199 -15.91 -9.32 -7.39
N LYS A 200 -16.10 -10.27 -8.32
CA LYS A 200 -16.15 -9.96 -9.75
C LYS A 200 -17.37 -9.07 -10.06
N TYR A 201 -17.17 -8.11 -10.94
CA TYR A 201 -18.22 -7.21 -11.41
C TYR A 201 -19.28 -7.99 -12.18
N ASP A 202 -20.55 -7.70 -11.88
CA ASP A 202 -21.70 -8.22 -12.59
C ASP A 202 -22.62 -7.04 -12.95
N PRO A 203 -22.74 -6.66 -14.24
CA PRO A 203 -23.57 -5.54 -14.67
C PRO A 203 -25.07 -5.74 -14.41
N ALA A 204 -25.51 -6.95 -14.05
CA ALA A 204 -26.90 -7.23 -13.69
C ALA A 204 -27.24 -6.90 -12.22
N LEU A 205 -26.24 -6.65 -11.37
CA LEU A 205 -26.45 -6.32 -9.96
C LEU A 205 -26.58 -4.80 -9.75
N PRO A 206 -27.41 -4.36 -8.78
CA PRO A 206 -27.61 -2.93 -8.47
C PRO A 206 -26.47 -2.30 -7.66
N SER A 207 -25.45 -3.08 -7.30
CA SER A 207 -24.32 -2.67 -6.47
C SER A 207 -23.09 -3.44 -6.91
N SER A 208 -21.91 -2.84 -6.78
CA SER A 208 -20.65 -3.44 -7.21
C SER A 208 -19.57 -3.34 -6.14
N ALA A 209 -18.67 -4.31 -6.12
CA ALA A 209 -17.35 -4.12 -5.54
C ALA A 209 -16.55 -3.15 -6.41
N TYR A 210 -15.62 -2.38 -5.83
CA TYR A 210 -14.85 -1.40 -6.58
C TYR A 210 -13.44 -1.16 -6.03
N VAL A 211 -12.56 -0.67 -6.90
CA VAL A 211 -11.27 -0.07 -6.55
C VAL A 211 -11.27 1.35 -7.09
N ILE A 212 -10.95 2.31 -6.22
CA ILE A 212 -10.79 3.72 -6.55
C ILE A 212 -9.35 4.15 -6.28
N ARG A 213 -8.93 5.21 -6.97
CA ARG A 213 -7.65 5.86 -6.74
C ARG A 213 -7.84 7.37 -6.69
N ARG A 214 -7.31 8.01 -5.65
CA ARG A 214 -7.12 9.47 -5.63
C ARG A 214 -5.79 9.82 -6.28
N ASP A 215 -5.85 10.65 -7.32
CA ASP A 215 -4.68 11.08 -8.10
C ASP A 215 -5.03 12.34 -8.92
N ARG A 216 -4.05 12.79 -9.71
CA ARG A 216 -4.23 13.80 -10.77
C ARG A 216 -5.25 13.30 -11.80
N TYR A 217 -5.88 14.25 -12.51
CA TYR A 217 -6.82 13.92 -13.58
C TYR A 217 -6.17 13.04 -14.65
N HIS A 218 -6.85 11.95 -15.03
CA HIS A 218 -6.45 11.10 -16.13
C HIS A 218 -7.62 10.90 -17.10
N PRO A 219 -7.45 11.17 -18.41
CA PRO A 219 -8.56 11.13 -19.38
C PRO A 219 -9.12 9.72 -19.61
N ASP A 220 -8.29 8.70 -19.38
CA ASP A 220 -8.68 7.29 -19.55
C ASP A 220 -9.39 6.69 -18.32
N GLU A 221 -9.66 7.48 -17.28
CA GLU A 221 -10.33 7.02 -16.06
C GLU A 221 -11.73 7.62 -15.92
N ASN A 222 -12.65 6.82 -15.37
CA ASN A 222 -13.94 7.35 -14.96
C ASN A 222 -13.78 8.11 -13.65
N ILE A 223 -13.73 9.43 -13.75
CA ILE A 223 -13.65 10.32 -12.60
C ILE A 223 -15.03 10.52 -11.99
N ILE A 224 -15.14 10.34 -10.67
CA ILE A 224 -16.37 10.58 -9.91
C ILE A 224 -16.28 11.92 -9.15
N SER A 225 -17.43 12.58 -8.97
CA SER A 225 -17.55 13.82 -8.18
C SER A 225 -18.27 13.50 -6.88
N THR A 226 -17.58 13.71 -5.76
CA THR A 226 -17.97 13.21 -4.45
C THR A 226 -18.32 14.33 -3.47
N TYR A 227 -18.81 13.98 -2.28
CA TYR A 227 -19.16 14.96 -1.26
C TYR A 227 -17.95 15.78 -0.78
N ALA A 228 -16.76 15.17 -0.70
CA ALA A 228 -15.52 15.87 -0.36
C ALA A 228 -15.20 16.97 -1.37
N ASP A 229 -15.53 16.79 -2.65
CA ASP A 229 -15.35 17.82 -3.69
C ASP A 229 -16.34 18.99 -3.47
N GLU A 230 -17.60 18.68 -3.15
CA GLU A 230 -18.64 19.68 -2.89
C GLU A 230 -18.29 20.62 -1.73
N ILE A 231 -17.66 20.09 -0.68
CA ILE A 231 -17.26 20.87 0.50
C ILE A 231 -15.81 21.38 0.44
N GLY A 232 -15.06 21.06 -0.62
CA GLY A 232 -13.65 21.43 -0.78
C GLY A 232 -12.69 20.77 0.21
N ALA A 233 -13.02 19.56 0.70
CA ALA A 233 -12.18 18.76 1.60
C ALA A 233 -11.11 17.94 0.86
N SER A 234 -11.26 17.74 -0.45
CA SER A 234 -10.24 17.19 -1.35
C SER A 234 -10.01 18.14 -2.53
N ARG A 235 -8.80 18.10 -3.10
CA ARG A 235 -8.45 18.85 -4.32
C ARG A 235 -8.18 17.95 -5.53
N GLU A 236 -7.80 16.70 -5.27
CA GLU A 236 -7.44 15.73 -6.30
C GLU A 236 -8.62 14.82 -6.65
N PHE A 237 -8.54 14.22 -7.82
CA PHE A 237 -9.63 13.48 -8.44
C PHE A 237 -9.67 12.05 -7.94
N ILE A 238 -10.88 11.51 -7.78
CA ILE A 238 -11.07 10.08 -7.53
C ILE A 238 -11.48 9.41 -8.85
N GLY A 239 -10.60 8.55 -9.36
CA GLY A 239 -10.84 7.70 -10.52
C GLY A 239 -11.26 6.29 -10.13
N VAL A 240 -12.24 5.73 -10.84
CA VAL A 240 -12.63 4.32 -10.69
C VAL A 240 -11.70 3.43 -11.51
N LYS A 241 -10.90 2.62 -10.81
CA LYS A 241 -9.97 1.64 -11.39
C LYS A 241 -10.63 0.31 -11.71
N TYR A 242 -11.57 -0.10 -10.86
CA TYR A 242 -12.33 -1.32 -11.04
C TYR A 242 -13.78 -1.10 -10.59
N PRO A 243 -14.80 -1.51 -11.38
CA PRO A 243 -14.68 -2.10 -12.72
C PRO A 243 -14.05 -1.12 -13.73
N GLY A 244 -13.35 -1.65 -14.73
CA GLY A 244 -12.53 -0.85 -15.63
C GLY A 244 -13.37 0.08 -16.54
N PRO A 245 -12.81 1.19 -17.04
CA PRO A 245 -13.55 2.22 -17.76
C PRO A 245 -14.35 1.74 -18.98
N SER A 246 -13.84 0.73 -19.69
CA SER A 246 -14.49 0.12 -20.87
C SER A 246 -15.60 -0.89 -20.53
N THR A 247 -15.73 -1.29 -19.26
CA THR A 247 -16.61 -2.38 -18.82
C THR A 247 -17.74 -1.92 -17.90
N ILE A 248 -17.51 -0.87 -17.11
CA ILE A 248 -18.48 -0.35 -16.16
C ILE A 248 -19.66 0.30 -16.88
N ASN A 249 -20.88 0.06 -16.40
CA ASN A 249 -22.08 0.76 -16.88
C ASN A 249 -22.33 2.03 -16.06
N LYS A 250 -23.21 2.90 -16.57
CA LYS A 250 -23.48 4.19 -15.92
C LYS A 250 -24.09 4.01 -14.53
N GLU A 251 -24.99 3.05 -14.37
CA GLU A 251 -25.67 2.76 -13.11
C GLU A 251 -24.68 2.36 -12.01
N THR A 252 -23.66 1.55 -12.35
CA THR A 252 -22.60 1.16 -11.41
C THR A 252 -21.68 2.32 -11.08
N LEU A 253 -21.32 3.15 -12.07
CA LEU A 253 -20.50 4.33 -11.83
C LEU A 253 -21.21 5.33 -10.89
N ASP A 254 -22.50 5.58 -11.13
CA ASP A 254 -23.33 6.44 -10.28
C ASP A 254 -23.46 5.84 -8.86
N PHE A 255 -23.64 4.52 -8.73
CA PHE A 255 -23.62 3.84 -7.43
C PHE A 255 -22.31 4.04 -6.66
N ILE A 256 -21.15 3.87 -7.30
CA ILE A 256 -19.85 4.04 -6.65
C ILE A 256 -19.70 5.50 -6.17
N GLN A 257 -20.08 6.47 -7.00
CA GLN A 257 -20.05 7.88 -6.62
C GLN A 257 -20.93 8.18 -5.40
N GLU A 258 -22.18 7.67 -5.39
CA GLU A 258 -23.11 7.85 -4.28
C GLU A 258 -22.62 7.17 -3.00
N ASP A 259 -22.04 5.97 -3.12
CA ASP A 259 -21.51 5.22 -1.99
C ASP A 259 -20.29 5.92 -1.36
N VAL A 260 -19.32 6.36 -2.17
CA VAL A 260 -18.17 7.16 -1.68
C VAL A 260 -18.65 8.48 -1.06
N SER A 261 -19.59 9.16 -1.70
CA SER A 261 -20.17 10.40 -1.15
C SER A 261 -20.86 10.17 0.19
N LYS A 262 -21.56 9.05 0.38
CA LYS A 262 -22.19 8.70 1.65
C LYS A 262 -21.16 8.46 2.75
N ILE A 263 -20.07 7.77 2.45
CA ILE A 263 -18.96 7.57 3.39
C ILE A 263 -18.39 8.92 3.83
N GLU A 264 -18.14 9.81 2.87
CA GLU A 264 -17.62 11.15 3.14
C GLU A 264 -18.59 12.04 3.92
N GLN A 265 -19.90 11.95 3.65
CA GLN A 265 -20.92 12.64 4.44
C GLN A 265 -20.88 12.24 5.91
N VAL A 266 -20.59 10.96 6.21
CA VAL A 266 -20.40 10.47 7.57
C VAL A 266 -19.09 11.00 8.15
N LEU A 267 -17.96 10.85 7.43
CA LEU A 267 -16.64 11.30 7.90
C LEU A 267 -16.60 12.81 8.19
N TYR A 268 -17.21 13.62 7.33
CA TYR A 268 -17.20 15.08 7.46
C TYR A 268 -18.43 15.64 8.19
N ALA A 269 -19.24 14.77 8.82
CA ALA A 269 -20.41 15.21 9.57
C ALA A 269 -20.03 16.17 10.72
N SER A 270 -20.78 17.27 10.81
CA SER A 270 -20.71 18.19 11.94
C SER A 270 -21.42 17.63 13.17
N ASP A 271 -22.47 16.83 12.98
CA ASP A 271 -23.12 16.08 14.06
C ASP A 271 -22.21 14.93 14.50
N GLN A 272 -21.74 15.01 15.74
CA GLN A 272 -20.87 14.00 16.36
C GLN A 272 -21.49 12.60 16.32
N LYS A 273 -22.81 12.46 16.50
CA LYS A 273 -23.48 11.14 16.50
C LYS A 273 -23.49 10.50 15.12
N ILE A 274 -23.52 11.32 14.06
CA ILE A 274 -23.42 10.81 12.69
C ILE A 274 -21.98 10.43 12.43
N PHE A 275 -21.03 11.31 12.75
CA PHE A 275 -19.61 11.06 12.58
C PHE A 275 -19.17 9.75 13.23
N GLU A 276 -19.54 9.51 14.50
CA GLU A 276 -19.22 8.29 15.26
C GLU A 276 -19.76 6.99 14.63
N THR A 277 -20.58 7.04 13.58
CA THR A 277 -21.00 5.85 12.80
C THR A 277 -20.04 5.48 11.67
N TYR A 278 -18.97 6.25 11.43
CA TYR A 278 -17.99 5.93 10.38
C TYR A 278 -17.45 4.49 10.42
N PRO A 279 -17.29 3.83 11.60
CA PRO A 279 -16.83 2.44 11.63
C PRO A 279 -17.79 1.45 10.95
N ASP A 280 -19.05 1.81 10.70
CA ASP A 280 -19.98 0.97 9.93
C ASP A 280 -19.71 1.00 8.41
N TYR A 281 -18.91 1.97 7.96
CA TYR A 281 -18.70 2.28 6.54
C TYR A 281 -17.28 2.00 6.06
N ILE A 282 -16.29 2.13 6.94
CA ILE A 282 -14.87 1.88 6.64
C ILE A 282 -14.31 0.75 7.48
N ASP A 283 -13.33 0.06 6.91
CA ASP A 283 -12.46 -0.85 7.66
C ASP A 283 -11.40 -0.02 8.40
N VAL A 284 -11.71 0.32 9.65
CA VAL A 284 -10.90 1.24 10.48
C VAL A 284 -9.46 0.77 10.60
N ASP A 285 -9.24 -0.54 10.73
CA ASP A 285 -7.90 -1.09 10.97
C ASP A 285 -7.02 -0.92 9.71
N SER A 286 -7.58 -1.09 8.50
CA SER A 286 -6.86 -0.77 7.25
C SER A 286 -6.44 0.70 7.13
N PHE A 287 -7.26 1.63 7.64
CA PHE A 287 -6.92 3.06 7.66
C PHE A 287 -5.84 3.36 8.71
N VAL A 288 -5.85 2.67 9.85
CA VAL A 288 -4.82 2.78 10.89
C VAL A 288 -3.48 2.29 10.37
N ASP A 289 -3.44 1.11 9.75
CA ASP A 289 -2.21 0.55 9.18
C ASP A 289 -1.66 1.44 8.07
N TYR A 290 -2.50 1.90 7.14
CA TYR A 290 -2.09 2.83 6.09
C TYR A 290 -1.57 4.15 6.68
N PHE A 291 -2.19 4.66 7.74
CA PHE A 291 -1.72 5.88 8.41
C PHE A 291 -0.30 5.70 8.94
N ILE A 292 -0.05 4.60 9.67
CA ILE A 292 1.23 4.34 10.32
C ILE A 292 2.34 4.11 9.29
N ILE A 293 2.09 3.31 8.25
CA ILE A 293 3.09 3.01 7.21
C ILE A 293 3.58 4.29 6.54
N ASN A 294 2.64 5.12 6.08
CA ASN A 294 2.97 6.33 5.31
C ASN A 294 3.54 7.44 6.21
N GLU A 295 3.11 7.55 7.47
CA GLU A 295 3.75 8.48 8.42
C GLU A 295 5.17 8.05 8.75
N PHE A 296 5.40 6.77 9.03
CA PHE A 296 6.68 6.26 9.48
C PHE A 296 7.73 6.26 8.36
N LEU A 297 7.36 5.82 7.15
CA LEU A 297 8.25 5.85 5.99
C LEU A 297 8.29 7.22 5.31
N ALA A 298 7.47 8.17 5.77
CA ALA A 298 7.35 9.50 5.22
C ALA A 298 6.92 9.55 3.75
N ASN A 299 5.92 8.74 3.40
CA ASN A 299 5.17 8.87 2.16
C ASN A 299 4.18 10.02 2.27
N TYR A 300 4.65 11.24 2.02
CA TYR A 300 3.82 12.42 2.16
C TYR A 300 3.03 12.77 0.90
N ASP A 301 3.06 11.95 -0.14
CA ASP A 301 2.08 12.01 -1.24
C ASP A 301 0.85 11.13 -0.94
N ALA A 302 0.99 10.10 -0.11
CA ALA A 302 -0.08 9.21 0.30
C ALA A 302 -1.21 9.97 1.00
N GLY A 303 -2.43 9.84 0.48
CA GLY A 303 -3.61 10.62 0.83
C GLY A 303 -3.99 11.67 -0.21
N ILE A 304 -3.06 12.10 -1.07
CA ILE A 304 -3.27 13.09 -2.15
C ILE A 304 -3.10 12.46 -3.53
N TYR A 305 -1.97 11.78 -3.77
CA TYR A 305 -1.63 11.11 -5.02
C TYR A 305 -1.43 9.62 -4.81
N SER A 306 -1.51 8.82 -5.87
CA SER A 306 -1.23 7.38 -5.84
C SER A 306 -1.98 6.61 -4.72
N THR A 307 -3.13 7.12 -4.28
CA THR A 307 -3.80 6.63 -3.06
C THR A 307 -4.97 5.73 -3.44
N TYR A 308 -4.84 4.44 -3.18
CA TYR A 308 -5.89 3.46 -3.49
C TYR A 308 -6.81 3.22 -2.29
N ALA A 309 -8.06 2.91 -2.58
CA ALA A 309 -9.00 2.32 -1.65
C ALA A 309 -9.91 1.35 -2.40
N TYR A 310 -10.42 0.34 -1.71
CA TYR A 310 -11.32 -0.65 -2.30
C TYR A 310 -12.45 -1.03 -1.36
N LYS A 311 -13.54 -1.53 -1.94
CA LYS A 311 -14.69 -2.01 -1.19
C LYS A 311 -15.24 -3.26 -1.84
N ASP A 312 -15.38 -4.33 -1.07
CA ASP A 312 -16.08 -5.52 -1.53
C ASP A 312 -17.60 -5.34 -1.49
N LEU A 313 -18.33 -6.19 -2.21
CA LEU A 313 -19.78 -6.14 -2.30
C LEU A 313 -20.45 -6.29 -0.92
N GLY A 314 -21.05 -5.20 -0.42
CA GLY A 314 -21.67 -5.16 0.90
C GLY A 314 -20.68 -5.08 2.08
N GLY A 315 -19.39 -4.96 1.79
CA GLY A 315 -18.34 -4.76 2.79
C GLY A 315 -18.17 -3.30 3.19
N LYS A 316 -17.03 -3.01 3.80
CA LYS A 316 -16.61 -1.65 4.15
C LYS A 316 -15.52 -1.17 3.20
N LEU A 317 -15.34 0.14 3.08
CA LEU A 317 -14.22 0.71 2.34
C LEU A 317 -12.92 0.46 3.13
N SER A 318 -11.98 -0.24 2.52
CA SER A 318 -10.63 -0.46 3.05
C SER A 318 -9.65 0.48 2.36
N MET A 319 -8.69 0.99 3.13
CA MET A 319 -7.62 1.85 2.61
C MET A 319 -6.48 0.99 2.08
N GLY A 320 -5.88 1.45 0.98
CA GLY A 320 -4.81 0.75 0.29
C GLY A 320 -5.29 -0.02 -0.95
N PRO A 321 -4.42 -0.87 -1.52
CA PRO A 321 -3.05 -1.09 -1.09
C PRO A 321 -2.15 0.16 -1.27
N VAL A 322 -0.99 0.15 -0.63
CA VAL A 322 0.00 1.25 -0.77
C VAL A 322 0.62 1.32 -2.17
N TRP A 323 1.17 2.48 -2.54
CA TRP A 323 1.84 2.70 -3.82
C TRP A 323 2.83 3.88 -3.75
N ASP A 324 3.87 3.85 -4.59
CA ASP A 324 4.79 4.98 -4.88
C ASP A 324 5.64 5.46 -3.69
N PHE A 325 6.69 4.71 -3.36
CA PHE A 325 7.57 4.99 -2.22
C PHE A 325 8.92 5.61 -2.64
N ASP A 326 9.13 5.96 -3.91
CA ASP A 326 10.45 6.43 -4.39
C ASP A 326 10.86 7.81 -3.87
N GLN A 327 9.91 8.67 -3.48
CA GLN A 327 10.19 10.01 -2.92
C GLN A 327 10.28 10.07 -1.40
N GLU A 328 10.21 8.91 -0.74
CA GLU A 328 10.16 8.81 0.71
C GLU A 328 11.51 9.00 1.40
N LEU A 329 11.48 9.09 2.73
CA LEU A 329 12.69 9.18 3.56
C LEU A 329 13.65 10.24 3.00
N GLY A 330 13.10 11.43 2.77
CA GLY A 330 13.81 12.61 2.30
C GLY A 330 14.29 12.59 0.85
N ASN A 331 13.69 11.78 -0.03
CA ASN A 331 14.04 11.72 -1.45
C ASN A 331 13.18 12.59 -2.38
N ASP A 332 12.25 13.35 -1.83
CA ASP A 332 11.49 14.35 -2.59
C ASP A 332 12.40 15.55 -2.95
N PRO A 333 12.60 15.85 -4.25
CA PRO A 333 13.43 16.97 -4.69
C PRO A 333 12.73 18.34 -4.60
N VAL A 334 11.41 18.36 -4.39
CA VAL A 334 10.55 19.54 -4.40
C VAL A 334 10.20 19.99 -2.98
N HIS A 335 9.88 19.05 -2.09
CA HIS A 335 9.48 19.38 -0.72
C HIS A 335 10.58 19.11 0.29
N GLU A 336 10.75 20.04 1.23
CA GLU A 336 11.67 19.85 2.35
C GLU A 336 11.13 18.76 3.27
N PHE A 337 11.88 17.67 3.39
CA PHE A 337 11.58 16.61 4.34
C PHE A 337 11.81 17.09 5.77
N ARG A 338 10.83 16.81 6.62
CA ARG A 338 10.88 17.11 8.05
C ARG A 338 10.55 15.87 8.85
N VAL A 339 11.48 15.47 9.70
CA VAL A 339 11.30 14.38 10.67
C VAL A 339 10.22 14.74 11.68
N ASP A 340 10.15 16.01 12.07
CA ASP A 340 9.44 16.52 13.24
C ASP A 340 7.96 16.89 12.99
N GLN A 341 7.27 16.14 12.13
CA GLN A 341 5.87 16.40 11.81
C GLN A 341 5.06 15.14 11.49
N PHE A 342 3.74 15.23 11.70
CA PHE A 342 2.74 14.36 11.08
C PHE A 342 2.08 15.11 9.92
N VAL A 343 1.88 14.43 8.80
CA VAL A 343 1.35 15.03 7.55
C VAL A 343 -0.07 14.55 7.25
N LEU A 344 -0.33 13.24 7.40
CA LEU A 344 -1.62 12.62 7.12
C LEU A 344 -2.79 13.24 7.91
N PRO A 345 -2.64 13.75 9.16
CA PRO A 345 -3.71 14.49 9.84
C PRO A 345 -4.26 15.69 9.06
N SER A 346 -3.54 16.19 8.05
CA SER A 346 -4.00 17.28 7.18
C SER A 346 -4.67 16.81 5.88
N TYR A 347 -4.60 15.52 5.56
CA TYR A 347 -5.00 14.98 4.26
C TYR A 347 -6.44 14.46 4.24
N PRO A 348 -7.07 14.35 3.06
CA PRO A 348 -8.47 13.97 2.97
C PRO A 348 -8.75 12.61 3.62
N TRP A 349 -9.93 12.50 4.23
CA TRP A 349 -10.40 11.42 5.12
C TRP A 349 -9.64 11.35 6.46
N PHE A 350 -8.31 11.37 6.46
CA PHE A 350 -7.53 11.34 7.69
C PHE A 350 -7.74 12.58 8.57
N ASN A 351 -7.87 13.76 7.97
CA ASN A 351 -8.20 15.01 8.67
C ASN A 351 -9.58 15.00 9.34
N ALA A 352 -10.45 14.05 8.99
CA ALA A 352 -11.70 13.77 9.69
C ALA A 352 -11.48 12.71 10.77
N LEU A 353 -10.80 11.60 10.45
CA LEU A 353 -10.58 10.48 11.35
C LEU A 353 -9.78 10.84 12.60
N VAL A 354 -8.72 11.65 12.48
CA VAL A 354 -7.91 12.10 13.63
C VAL A 354 -8.67 12.94 14.65
N LYS A 355 -9.90 13.38 14.31
CA LYS A 355 -10.79 14.07 15.25
C LYS A 355 -11.48 13.10 16.22
N ASP A 356 -11.53 11.81 15.88
CA ASP A 356 -12.03 10.77 16.76
C ASP A 356 -10.93 10.25 17.68
N ARG A 357 -11.25 10.16 18.97
CA ARG A 357 -10.30 9.65 19.96
C ARG A 357 -10.08 8.16 19.80
N GLU A 358 -11.11 7.38 19.48
CA GLU A 358 -10.96 5.93 19.31
C GLU A 358 -10.04 5.59 18.13
N PHE A 359 -10.14 6.35 17.03
CA PHE A 359 -9.18 6.22 15.92
C PHE A 359 -7.73 6.48 16.37
N ILE A 360 -7.48 7.56 17.12
CA ILE A 360 -6.12 7.86 17.62
C ILE A 360 -5.64 6.81 18.64
N ASP A 361 -6.51 6.33 19.53
CA ASP A 361 -6.18 5.27 20.48
C ASP A 361 -5.68 4.02 19.70
N ARG A 362 -6.36 3.64 18.61
CA ARG A 362 -5.94 2.54 17.71
C ARG A 362 -4.62 2.80 17.01
N VAL A 363 -4.40 4.02 16.49
CA VAL A 363 -3.13 4.39 15.85
C VAL A 363 -1.97 4.27 16.83
N VAL A 364 -2.12 4.78 18.05
CA VAL A 364 -1.08 4.73 19.09
C VAL A 364 -0.78 3.28 19.47
N GLU A 365 -1.81 2.47 19.75
CA GLU A 365 -1.65 1.06 20.12
C GLU A 365 -0.99 0.26 19.00
N ARG A 366 -1.49 0.39 17.77
CA ARG A 366 -0.97 -0.32 16.60
C ARG A 366 0.45 0.11 16.26
N TYR A 367 0.79 1.39 16.39
CA TYR A 367 2.14 1.89 16.19
C TYR A 367 3.12 1.24 17.17
N HIS A 368 2.80 1.21 18.47
CA HIS A 368 3.66 0.59 19.47
C HIS A 368 3.82 -0.92 19.27
N GLU A 369 2.79 -1.61 18.78
CA GLU A 369 2.90 -3.02 18.37
C GLU A 369 3.90 -3.18 17.22
N LEU A 370 3.71 -2.45 16.13
CA LEU A 370 4.56 -2.53 14.94
C LEU A 370 6.01 -2.12 15.21
N ARG A 371 6.21 -1.14 16.10
CA ARG A 371 7.54 -0.66 16.54
C ARG A 371 8.35 -1.73 17.28
N GLN A 372 7.70 -2.71 17.89
CA GLN A 372 8.37 -3.87 18.52
C GLN A 372 8.75 -4.96 17.51
N GLY A 373 8.31 -4.86 16.25
CA GLY A 373 8.53 -5.86 15.21
C GLY A 373 9.06 -5.25 13.91
N VAL A 374 8.22 -5.21 12.89
CA VAL A 374 8.59 -4.85 11.50
C VAL A 374 8.99 -3.39 11.33
N LEU A 375 8.59 -2.50 12.25
CA LEU A 375 9.06 -1.10 12.30
C LEU A 375 10.16 -0.88 13.36
N SER A 376 10.75 -1.96 13.88
CA SER A 376 11.94 -1.84 14.73
C SER A 376 13.12 -1.35 13.91
N GLU A 377 14.01 -0.57 14.53
CA GLU A 377 15.18 -0.06 13.84
C GLU A 377 16.09 -1.21 13.39
N THR A 378 16.30 -2.19 14.27
CA THR A 378 17.10 -3.38 13.95
C THR A 378 16.57 -4.10 12.71
N TYR A 379 15.26 -4.32 12.61
CA TYR A 379 14.66 -5.01 11.47
C TYR A 379 14.83 -4.21 10.17
N LEU A 380 14.52 -2.92 10.18
CA LEU A 380 14.58 -2.08 8.98
C LEU A 380 16.01 -1.86 8.48
N LEU A 381 16.95 -1.61 9.39
CA LEU A 381 18.35 -1.42 9.01
C LEU A 381 18.96 -2.73 8.48
N SER A 382 18.66 -3.89 9.09
CA SER A 382 19.10 -5.17 8.55
C SER A 382 18.46 -5.45 7.19
N TYR A 383 17.18 -5.10 7.01
CA TYR A 383 16.48 -5.28 5.73
C TYR A 383 17.18 -4.50 4.61
N ILE A 384 17.59 -3.26 4.87
CA ILE A 384 18.35 -2.44 3.92
C ILE A 384 19.70 -3.09 3.62
N ASP A 385 20.45 -3.49 4.64
CA ASP A 385 21.77 -4.12 4.48
C ASP A 385 21.70 -5.42 3.67
N ASP A 386 20.74 -6.29 4.00
CA ASP A 386 20.53 -7.55 3.29
C ASP A 386 20.10 -7.31 1.84
N THR A 387 19.30 -6.26 1.59
CA THR A 387 18.93 -5.86 0.22
C THR A 387 20.14 -5.38 -0.58
N ILE A 388 21.04 -4.58 0.02
CA ILE A 388 22.28 -4.13 -0.66
C ILE A 388 23.17 -5.32 -1.01
N VAL A 389 23.34 -6.25 -0.07
CA VAL A 389 24.10 -7.50 -0.31
C VAL A 389 23.48 -8.33 -1.42
N PHE A 390 22.15 -8.42 -1.47
CA PHE A 390 21.42 -9.12 -2.51
C PHE A 390 21.60 -8.50 -3.89
N LEU A 391 21.51 -7.17 -3.99
CA LEU A 391 21.68 -6.44 -5.26
C LEU A 391 23.11 -6.51 -5.80
N GLY A 392 24.11 -6.48 -4.91
CA GLY A 392 25.52 -6.62 -5.27
C GLY A 392 25.95 -5.72 -6.43
N ASP A 393 26.62 -6.31 -7.43
CA ASP A 393 27.19 -5.58 -8.57
C ASP A 393 26.12 -4.95 -9.50
N SER A 394 24.83 -5.29 -9.36
CA SER A 394 23.76 -4.66 -10.17
C SER A 394 23.61 -3.18 -9.87
N ILE A 395 23.96 -2.72 -8.66
CA ILE A 395 23.94 -1.30 -8.28
C ILE A 395 24.91 -0.52 -9.16
N GLU A 396 26.18 -0.92 -9.19
CA GLU A 396 27.20 -0.21 -9.97
C GLU A 396 26.95 -0.34 -11.48
N ARG A 397 26.45 -1.48 -11.97
CA ARG A 397 26.06 -1.63 -13.38
C ARG A 397 24.97 -0.66 -13.80
N ASP A 398 23.94 -0.46 -12.96
CA ASP A 398 22.89 0.51 -13.25
C ASP A 398 23.45 1.94 -13.28
N ARG A 399 24.29 2.24 -12.28
CA ARG A 399 24.94 3.54 -12.16
C ARG A 399 25.80 3.84 -13.38
N ASP A 400 26.63 2.91 -13.84
CA ASP A 400 27.47 3.09 -15.04
C ASP A 400 26.67 3.42 -16.32
N ILE A 401 25.41 2.97 -16.42
CA ILE A 401 24.54 3.28 -17.57
C ILE A 401 23.98 4.70 -17.48
N TRP A 402 23.44 5.07 -16.31
CA TRP A 402 22.60 6.27 -16.18
C TRP A 402 23.30 7.46 -15.51
N ILE A 403 24.51 7.29 -14.98
CA ILE A 403 25.29 8.34 -14.31
C ILE A 403 26.29 9.06 -15.23
N ALA A 404 26.52 8.56 -16.44
CA ALA A 404 27.58 9.03 -17.33
C ALA A 404 27.38 10.44 -17.95
N ASP A 405 26.27 11.14 -17.66
CA ASP A 405 25.99 12.47 -18.22
C ASP A 405 26.26 13.60 -17.20
N GLU A 406 27.07 14.59 -17.61
CA GLU A 406 27.64 15.68 -16.80
C GLU A 406 26.57 16.61 -16.16
N THR A 407 25.30 16.46 -16.51
CA THR A 407 24.18 17.20 -15.88
C THR A 407 23.78 16.65 -14.51
N LEU A 408 24.26 15.45 -14.15
CA LEU A 408 23.99 14.78 -12.87
C LEU A 408 25.21 14.75 -11.94
N GLU A 409 26.05 15.80 -11.97
CA GLU A 409 27.21 16.06 -11.09
C GLU A 409 26.88 16.03 -9.57
N LYS A 410 25.61 15.79 -9.20
CA LYS A 410 25.04 15.70 -7.86
C LYS A 410 24.50 14.33 -7.47
N MET A 411 24.75 13.26 -8.22
CA MET A 411 24.47 11.93 -7.68
C MET A 411 25.46 11.67 -6.56
N LYS A 412 24.94 11.81 -5.34
CA LYS A 412 25.64 11.49 -4.11
C LYS A 412 26.21 10.08 -4.25
N ASP A 413 27.41 9.93 -3.72
CA ASP A 413 27.96 8.61 -3.42
C ASP A 413 26.86 7.68 -2.87
N TYR A 414 26.73 6.47 -3.45
CA TYR A 414 25.65 5.53 -3.11
C TYR A 414 25.59 5.26 -1.60
N GLY A 415 26.77 5.09 -0.98
CA GLY A 415 26.90 4.93 0.47
C GLY A 415 26.31 6.11 1.24
N THR A 416 26.55 7.34 0.80
CA THR A 416 25.97 8.54 1.42
C THR A 416 24.43 8.55 1.35
N GLU A 417 23.83 8.08 0.26
CA GLU A 417 22.36 8.02 0.15
C GLU A 417 21.78 6.92 1.05
N ILE A 418 22.46 5.78 1.17
CA ILE A 418 22.07 4.71 2.11
C ILE A 418 22.17 5.19 3.56
N GLU A 419 23.27 5.82 3.96
CA GLU A 419 23.44 6.35 5.31
C GLU A 419 22.39 7.42 5.64
N LYS A 420 22.05 8.27 4.67
CA LYS A 420 20.94 9.22 4.82
C LYS A 420 19.62 8.48 5.04
N MET A 421 19.28 7.50 4.21
CA MET A 421 18.03 6.73 4.34
C MET A 421 17.93 6.06 5.71
N LYS A 422 19.01 5.41 6.18
CA LYS A 422 19.09 4.79 7.50
C LYS A 422 18.96 5.79 8.65
N SER A 423 19.66 6.92 8.57
CA SER A 423 19.57 8.00 9.56
C SER A 423 18.14 8.51 9.68
N LEU A 424 17.46 8.72 8.56
CA LEU A 424 16.09 9.22 8.57
C LEU A 424 15.07 8.22 9.12
N ILE A 425 15.26 6.91 8.89
CA ILE A 425 14.44 5.87 9.53
C ILE A 425 14.62 5.92 11.06
N HIS A 426 15.87 5.99 11.53
CA HIS A 426 16.17 6.09 12.95
C HIS A 426 15.57 7.36 13.56
N GLU A 427 15.85 8.52 12.97
CA GLU A 427 15.36 9.82 13.43
C GLU A 427 13.82 9.90 13.44
N LYS A 428 13.15 9.37 12.41
CA LYS A 428 11.68 9.35 12.34
C LYS A 428 11.08 8.40 13.35
N GLY A 429 11.68 7.23 13.55
CA GLY A 429 11.28 6.29 14.59
C GLY A 429 11.37 6.90 15.97
N ASP A 430 12.54 7.44 16.35
CA ASP A 430 12.77 8.08 17.65
C ASP A 430 11.84 9.28 17.87
N TRP A 431 11.59 10.07 16.83
CA TRP A 431 10.66 11.19 16.92
C TRP A 431 9.23 10.71 17.15
N MET A 432 8.74 9.74 16.37
CA MET A 432 7.39 9.19 16.55
C MET A 432 7.23 8.50 17.91
N ASP A 433 8.26 7.79 18.41
CA ASP A 433 8.27 7.19 19.75
C ASP A 433 7.98 8.22 20.85
N LEU A 434 8.45 9.47 20.67
CA LEU A 434 8.25 10.57 21.60
C LEU A 434 6.95 11.36 21.38
N HIS A 435 6.39 11.37 20.17
CA HIS A 435 5.32 12.29 19.77
C HIS A 435 4.05 11.59 19.26
N ILE A 436 3.95 10.26 19.26
CA ILE A 436 2.74 9.58 18.79
C ILE A 436 1.49 10.01 19.58
N ASP A 437 1.63 10.28 20.88
CA ASP A 437 0.55 10.81 21.73
C ASP A 437 0.17 12.26 21.39
N ASP A 438 1.04 13.02 20.69
CA ASP A 438 0.69 14.37 20.27
C ASP A 438 -0.45 14.35 19.24
N LEU A 439 -0.74 13.21 18.61
CA LEU A 439 -1.92 13.05 17.75
C LEU A 439 -3.24 13.32 18.50
N TYR A 440 -3.29 13.16 19.83
CA TYR A 440 -4.49 13.50 20.62
C TYR A 440 -4.85 14.98 20.52
N GLN A 441 -3.92 15.86 20.14
CA GLN A 441 -4.20 17.29 19.94
C GLN A 441 -5.23 17.55 18.83
N TYR A 442 -5.39 16.62 17.87
CA TYR A 442 -6.35 16.73 16.78
C TYR A 442 -7.77 16.30 17.18
N THR A 443 -7.91 15.57 18.30
CA THR A 443 -9.18 14.99 18.73
C THR A 443 -10.16 16.07 19.19
N ARG A 444 -11.46 15.86 18.94
CA ARG A 444 -12.51 16.72 19.50
C ARG A 444 -12.52 16.55 21.04
N PRO A 445 -12.71 17.64 21.81
CA PRO A 445 -12.88 17.50 23.25
C PRO A 445 -14.08 16.59 23.54
N PRO A 446 -14.00 15.73 24.57
CA PRO A 446 -15.09 14.81 24.88
C PRO A 446 -16.38 15.58 25.10
N VAL A 447 -17.47 15.12 24.48
CA VAL A 447 -18.79 15.68 24.71
C VAL A 447 -19.13 15.44 26.18
N VAL A 448 -18.97 16.47 27.01
CA VAL A 448 -19.39 16.41 28.41
C VAL A 448 -20.90 16.27 28.38
N SER A 449 -21.40 15.04 28.52
CA SER A 449 -22.82 14.85 28.74
C SER A 449 -23.19 15.68 29.97
N ASN A 450 -24.20 16.54 29.85
CA ASN A 450 -24.81 17.21 30.99
C ASN A 450 -25.60 16.20 31.84
N ALA A 451 -25.02 15.03 32.15
CA ALA A 451 -25.39 14.30 33.33
C ALA A 451 -25.16 15.27 34.51
N PRO A 452 -26.15 15.47 35.39
CA PRO A 452 -26.05 16.51 36.40
C PRO A 452 -24.79 16.27 37.24
N ARG A 453 -23.80 17.17 37.07
CA ARG A 453 -22.58 17.29 37.90
C ARG A 453 -22.87 17.30 39.41
N ASN A 454 -24.14 17.44 39.76
CA ASN A 454 -24.64 17.51 41.10
C ASN A 454 -24.72 16.14 41.80
N LEU A 455 -24.78 14.98 41.15
CA LEU A 455 -25.02 13.74 41.93
C LEU A 455 -23.82 13.35 42.81
N ALA A 456 -22.60 13.36 42.25
CA ALA A 456 -21.38 13.07 43.02
C ALA A 456 -21.08 14.19 44.04
N ALA A 457 -21.29 15.46 43.68
CA ALA A 457 -21.13 16.59 44.58
C ALA A 457 -22.17 16.60 45.71
N ILE A 458 -23.43 16.26 45.43
CA ILE A 458 -24.49 16.10 46.42
C ILE A 458 -24.17 14.90 47.34
N LEU A 459 -23.74 13.77 46.80
CA LEU A 459 -23.33 12.61 47.60
C LEU A 459 -22.12 12.94 48.49
N PHE A 460 -21.17 13.71 48.00
CA PHE A 460 -20.03 14.20 48.79
C PHE A 460 -20.47 15.16 49.90
N VAL A 461 -21.34 16.14 49.60
CA VAL A 461 -21.86 17.07 50.61
C VAL A 461 -22.73 16.36 51.65
N LEU A 462 -23.57 15.42 51.23
CA LEU A 462 -24.41 14.63 52.15
C LEU A 462 -23.57 13.72 53.05
N SER A 463 -22.54 13.05 52.50
CA SER A 463 -21.63 12.23 53.31
C SER A 463 -20.78 13.07 54.28
N PHE A 464 -20.35 14.27 53.86
CA PHE A 464 -19.66 15.21 54.73
C PHE A 464 -20.54 15.72 55.88
N ILE A 465 -21.79 16.11 55.59
CA ILE A 465 -22.76 16.53 56.62
C ILE A 465 -23.04 15.38 57.59
N LEU A 466 -23.22 14.15 57.08
CA LEU A 466 -23.45 12.97 57.91
C LEU A 466 -22.26 12.69 58.84
N ALA A 467 -21.02 12.80 58.34
CA ALA A 467 -19.81 12.65 59.14
C ALA A 467 -19.70 13.70 60.25
N VAL A 468 -20.01 14.96 59.95
CA VAL A 468 -20.03 16.05 60.96
C VAL A 468 -21.11 15.83 62.02
N LEU A 469 -22.28 15.33 61.64
CA LEU A 469 -23.37 15.03 62.58
C LEU A 469 -23.03 13.83 63.48
N LEU A 470 -22.35 12.82 62.95
CA LEU A 470 -21.89 11.67 63.72
C LEU A 470 -20.78 12.06 64.71
N ALA A 471 -19.83 12.90 64.30
CA ALA A 471 -18.74 13.38 65.15
C ALA A 471 -19.18 14.34 66.27
N ARG A 472 -20.41 14.87 66.24
CA ARG A 472 -20.99 15.72 67.30
C ARG A 472 -21.85 14.95 68.31
N ARG A 473 -21.97 13.63 68.17
CA ARG A 473 -22.75 12.75 69.07
C ARG A 473 -21.90 11.95 70.06
N GLU A 474 -20.59 12.16 70.05
CA GLU A 474 -19.68 11.81 71.15
C GLU A 474 -19.35 13.08 71.95
#